data_AF-A0A4S3TJS3-F1
#
_entry.id   AF-A0A4S3TJS3-F1
#
_cell.length_a   1.000
_cell.length_b   1.000
_cell.length_c   1.000
_cell.angle_alpha   90.00
_cell.angle_beta   90.00
_cell.angle_gamma   90.00
#
_symmetry.space_group_name_H-M   'P 1'
#
loop_
_entity.id
_entity.type
_entity.pdbx_description
1 polymer ?
#
loop_
_entity_poly.entity_id
_entity_poly.type
_entity_poly.pdbx_seq_one_letter_code
_entity_poly.pdbx_strand_id
1 'polypeptide(L)'
;MTNPTWVDLLVDAQHAIQEDNLLAAVPLLRSAVDNCLIRQMIIYYRWEGHDLDSAIDEANDLEKGHLNRYTIAKHGLEEVSNTRLTSGPYAQLWDDFDDVVQQRDSIIHCETDPYLEEPEEADVIKLFNTTVAVLVAAYDLFEFSGAIETHNG
;
A
#
# COMPACT_ATOMS: atom_id res chain seq x y z
N MET A 1 -2.73 -17.95 -14.60
CA MET A 1 -3.11 -17.44 -13.26
C MET A 1 -3.37 -15.96 -13.41
N THR A 2 -4.35 -15.44 -12.69
CA THR A 2 -4.62 -13.99 -12.62
C THR A 2 -3.63 -13.37 -11.64
N ASN A 3 -3.06 -12.22 -11.98
CA ASN A 3 -2.20 -11.49 -11.07
C ASN A 3 -2.97 -11.02 -9.83
N PRO A 4 -2.29 -10.74 -8.70
CA PRO A 4 -2.84 -9.90 -7.66
C PRO A 4 -3.29 -8.53 -8.20
N THR A 5 -4.40 -7.99 -7.69
CA THR A 5 -4.92 -6.68 -8.12
C THR A 5 -3.90 -5.55 -8.00
N TRP A 6 -3.07 -5.52 -6.95
CA TRP A 6 -2.00 -4.52 -6.84
C TRP A 6 -0.95 -4.60 -7.95
N VAL A 7 -0.70 -5.79 -8.53
CA VAL A 7 0.22 -5.95 -9.68
C VAL A 7 -0.42 -5.35 -10.92
N ASP A 8 -1.70 -5.64 -11.17
CA ASP A 8 -2.41 -5.07 -12.32
C ASP A 8 -2.47 -3.54 -12.23
N LEU A 9 -2.67 -2.98 -11.03
CA LEU A 9 -2.63 -1.53 -10.79
C LEU A 9 -1.25 -0.92 -11.06
N LEU A 10 -0.16 -1.62 -10.76
CA LEU A 10 1.20 -1.17 -11.11
C LEU A 10 1.43 -1.20 -12.63
N VAL A 11 0.93 -2.22 -13.32
CA VAL A 11 1.02 -2.32 -14.78
C VAL A 11 0.25 -1.16 -15.43
N ASP A 12 -0.96 -0.88 -14.94
CA ASP A 12 -1.76 0.24 -15.42
C ASP A 12 -1.09 1.59 -15.13
N ALA A 13 -0.47 1.76 -13.95
CA ALA A 13 0.29 2.95 -13.62
C ALA A 13 1.49 3.14 -14.56
N GLN A 14 2.19 2.04 -14.88
CA GLN A 14 3.29 2.06 -15.84
C GLN A 14 2.83 2.47 -17.24
N HIS A 15 1.70 1.93 -17.71
CA HIS A 15 1.11 2.33 -18.99
C HIS A 15 0.72 3.82 -18.98
N ALA A 16 0.08 4.30 -17.91
CA ALA A 16 -0.28 5.71 -17.78
C ALA A 16 0.96 6.63 -17.87
N ILE A 17 2.09 6.24 -17.25
CA ILE A 17 3.36 6.98 -17.38
C ILE A 17 3.86 6.97 -18.83
N GLN A 18 3.85 5.81 -19.50
CA GLN A 18 4.30 5.69 -20.89
C GLN A 18 3.46 6.48 -21.89
N GLU A 19 2.18 6.69 -21.58
CA GLU A 19 1.23 7.47 -22.38
C GLU A 19 1.21 8.96 -22.00
N ASP A 20 2.12 9.42 -21.12
CA ASP A 20 2.16 10.80 -20.60
C ASP A 20 0.87 11.21 -19.85
N ASN A 21 0.10 10.23 -19.36
CA ASN A 21 -1.09 10.44 -18.55
C ASN A 21 -0.73 10.43 -17.05
N LEU A 22 0.12 11.38 -16.68
CA LEU A 22 0.75 11.46 -15.35
C LEU A 22 -0.27 11.65 -14.22
N LEU A 23 -1.36 12.38 -14.48
CA LEU A 23 -2.46 12.58 -13.55
C LEU A 23 -3.19 11.26 -13.20
N ALA A 24 -3.29 10.32 -14.13
CA ALA A 24 -3.89 9.01 -13.88
C ALA A 24 -2.92 8.04 -13.18
N ALA A 25 -1.62 8.19 -13.36
CA ALA A 25 -0.63 7.31 -12.75
C ALA A 25 -0.64 7.40 -11.21
N VAL A 26 -0.70 8.60 -10.64
CA VAL A 26 -0.67 8.82 -9.18
C VAL A 26 -1.79 8.08 -8.42
N PRO A 27 -3.09 8.15 -8.80
CA PRO A 27 -4.13 7.39 -8.11
C PRO A 27 -4.01 5.87 -8.28
N LEU A 28 -3.45 5.38 -9.40
CA LEU A 28 -3.17 3.95 -9.60
C LEU A 28 -2.09 3.46 -8.64
N LEU A 29 -1.01 4.24 -8.47
CA LEU A 29 0.06 3.93 -7.52
C LEU A 29 -0.44 3.82 -6.08
N ARG A 30 -1.25 4.78 -5.61
CA ARG A 30 -1.88 4.67 -4.28
C ARG A 30 -2.73 3.41 -4.17
N SER A 31 -3.58 3.16 -5.17
CA SER A 31 -4.51 2.03 -5.14
C SER A 31 -3.77 0.69 -5.04
N ALA A 32 -2.59 0.58 -5.66
CA ALA A 32 -1.74 -0.60 -5.55
C ALA A 32 -1.28 -0.83 -4.10
N VAL A 33 -0.82 0.21 -3.39
CA VAL A 33 -0.43 0.12 -1.98
C VAL A 33 -1.61 -0.23 -1.08
N ASP A 34 -2.72 0.49 -1.20
CA ASP A 34 -3.91 0.26 -0.38
C ASP A 34 -4.43 -1.18 -0.57
N ASN A 35 -4.49 -1.67 -1.81
CA ASN A 35 -4.89 -3.03 -2.10
C ASN A 35 -3.94 -4.08 -1.49
N CYS A 36 -2.62 -3.84 -1.56
CA CYS A 36 -1.65 -4.72 -0.93
C CYS A 36 -1.82 -4.75 0.59
N LEU A 37 -1.93 -3.59 1.23
CA LEU A 37 -2.11 -3.47 2.68
C LEU A 37 -3.39 -4.16 3.18
N ILE A 38 -4.52 -4.01 2.47
CA ILE A 38 -5.77 -4.72 2.78
C ILE A 38 -5.58 -6.23 2.65
N ARG A 39 -4.90 -6.69 1.58
CA ARG A 39 -4.61 -8.11 1.39
C ARG A 39 -3.78 -8.66 2.55
N GLN A 40 -2.81 -7.91 3.04
CA GLN A 40 -2.01 -8.31 4.19
C GLN A 40 -2.85 -8.46 5.47
N MET A 41 -3.83 -7.56 5.70
CA MET A 41 -4.76 -7.70 6.82
C MET A 41 -5.62 -8.96 6.72
N ILE A 42 -6.13 -9.25 5.53
CA ILE A 42 -6.90 -10.48 5.30
C ILE A 42 -6.03 -11.69 5.65
N ILE A 43 -4.77 -11.72 5.21
CA ILE A 43 -3.83 -12.81 5.55
C ILE A 43 -3.64 -12.93 7.06
N TYR A 44 -3.44 -11.81 7.76
CA TYR A 44 -3.33 -11.78 9.22
C TYR A 44 -4.58 -12.34 9.92
N TYR A 45 -5.78 -11.86 9.60
CA TYR A 45 -7.00 -12.36 10.25
C TYR A 45 -7.25 -13.85 9.95
N ARG A 46 -6.86 -14.31 8.75
CA ARG A 46 -6.89 -15.73 8.40
C ARG A 46 -5.95 -16.56 9.27
N TRP A 47 -4.79 -16.01 9.65
CA TRP A 47 -3.86 -16.66 10.58
C TRP A 47 -4.41 -16.71 12.00
N GLU A 48 -5.07 -15.65 12.46
CA GLU A 48 -5.80 -15.59 13.74
C GLU A 48 -7.03 -16.53 13.80
N GLY A 49 -7.35 -17.24 12.71
CA GLY A 49 -8.38 -18.27 12.67
C GLY A 49 -9.74 -17.80 12.15
N HIS A 50 -9.83 -16.58 11.62
CA HIS A 50 -11.05 -16.11 10.97
C HIS A 50 -11.31 -16.87 9.65
N ASP A 51 -12.58 -17.08 9.32
CA ASP A 51 -12.95 -17.49 7.97
C ASP A 51 -12.70 -16.35 6.96
N LEU A 52 -12.79 -16.65 5.65
CA LEU A 52 -12.46 -15.66 4.62
C LEU A 52 -13.41 -14.47 4.62
N ASP A 53 -14.71 -14.71 4.79
CA ASP A 53 -15.72 -13.65 4.76
C ASP A 53 -15.56 -12.75 5.99
N SER A 54 -15.36 -13.35 7.17
CA SER A 54 -15.04 -12.60 8.39
C SER A 54 -13.74 -11.81 8.25
N ALA A 55 -12.67 -12.39 7.70
CA ALA A 55 -11.42 -11.66 7.49
C ALA A 55 -11.56 -10.48 6.52
N ILE A 56 -12.40 -10.61 5.49
CA ILE A 56 -12.72 -9.54 4.55
C ILE A 56 -13.54 -8.45 5.24
N ASP A 57 -14.56 -8.81 6.03
CA ASP A 57 -15.38 -7.86 6.77
C ASP A 57 -14.55 -7.07 7.78
N GLU A 58 -13.69 -7.75 8.55
CA GLU A 58 -12.76 -7.11 9.50
C GLU A 58 -11.73 -6.21 8.79
N ALA A 59 -11.30 -6.56 7.58
CA ALA A 59 -10.41 -5.73 6.78
C ALA A 59 -11.13 -4.55 6.11
N ASN A 60 -12.45 -4.64 5.86
CA ASN A 60 -13.24 -3.64 5.15
C ASN A 60 -14.04 -2.69 6.05
N ASP A 61 -14.32 -3.02 7.32
CA ASP A 61 -15.07 -2.16 8.27
C ASP A 61 -14.26 -0.93 8.79
N LEU A 62 -13.39 -0.43 7.91
CA LEU A 62 -12.49 0.72 8.03
C LEU A 62 -13.23 2.04 8.29
N GLU A 63 -14.54 2.13 8.02
CA GLU A 63 -15.35 3.33 8.23
C GLU A 63 -15.79 3.55 9.69
N LYS A 64 -15.69 2.57 10.58
CA LYS A 64 -16.13 2.68 11.99
C LYS A 64 -15.01 2.58 13.04
N GLY A 65 -13.80 2.17 12.64
CA GLY A 65 -12.68 1.94 13.56
C GLY A 65 -11.55 2.97 13.48
N HIS A 66 -10.71 3.03 14.51
CA HIS A 66 -9.48 3.83 14.60
C HIS A 66 -8.36 3.44 13.59
N LEU A 67 -8.68 2.75 12.49
CA LEU A 67 -7.72 2.14 11.58
C LEU A 67 -7.73 2.81 10.20
N ASN A 68 -6.79 3.74 9.99
CA ASN A 68 -6.46 4.26 8.66
C ASN A 68 -5.20 3.53 8.12
N ARG A 69 -4.74 3.86 6.91
CA ARG A 69 -3.50 3.32 6.32
C ARG A 69 -2.30 3.29 7.28
N TYR A 70 -2.15 4.29 8.15
CA TYR A 70 -1.07 4.29 9.14
C TYR A 70 -1.30 3.20 10.18
N THR A 71 -2.52 2.97 10.59
CA THR A 71 -2.83 1.90 11.52
C THR A 71 -2.60 0.52 10.88
N ILE A 72 -2.86 0.35 9.57
CA ILE A 72 -2.49 -0.87 8.81
C ILE A 72 -0.96 -1.06 8.79
N ALA A 73 -0.22 -0.01 8.46
CA ALA A 73 1.24 0.00 8.43
C ALA A 73 1.91 -0.05 9.83
N LYS A 74 1.14 0.19 10.91
CA LYS A 74 1.60 0.19 12.31
C LYS A 74 1.30 -1.11 13.05
N HIS A 75 0.11 -1.67 12.91
CA HIS A 75 -0.36 -2.76 13.78
C HIS A 75 -0.36 -4.12 13.08
N GLY A 76 -0.99 -4.24 11.90
CA GLY A 76 -1.13 -5.54 11.22
C GLY A 76 0.21 -6.19 10.85
N LEU A 77 1.23 -5.37 10.57
CA LEU A 77 2.59 -5.84 10.28
C LEU A 77 3.43 -6.10 11.55
N GLU A 78 3.18 -5.35 12.63
CA GLU A 78 3.97 -5.45 13.85
C GLU A 78 3.69 -6.74 14.61
N GLU A 79 2.43 -7.13 14.74
CA GLU A 79 2.09 -8.35 15.48
C GLU A 79 2.68 -9.61 14.85
N VAL A 80 2.91 -9.56 13.53
CA VAL A 80 3.41 -10.67 12.71
C VAL A 80 4.94 -10.67 12.59
N SER A 81 5.54 -9.49 12.36
CA SER A 81 6.96 -9.36 12.00
C SER A 81 7.82 -8.69 13.06
N ASN A 82 7.21 -8.23 14.17
CA ASN A 82 7.83 -7.40 15.21
C ASN A 82 8.49 -6.11 14.67
N THR A 83 8.13 -5.71 13.44
CA THR A 83 8.66 -4.56 12.71
C THR A 83 7.50 -3.80 12.05
N ARG A 84 7.64 -2.48 11.90
CA ARG A 84 6.63 -1.60 11.27
C ARG A 84 7.18 -0.97 10.01
N LEU A 85 6.32 -0.69 9.03
CA LEU A 85 6.70 0.17 7.90
C LEU A 85 6.93 1.62 8.35
N THR A 86 6.21 2.05 9.39
CA THR A 86 6.23 3.43 9.88
C THR A 86 7.38 3.75 10.86
N SER A 87 8.28 2.79 11.13
CA SER A 87 9.41 3.02 12.05
C SER A 87 10.60 2.10 11.73
N GLY A 88 11.80 2.47 12.18
CA GLY A 88 12.99 1.64 11.95
C GLY A 88 13.43 1.65 10.47
N PRO A 89 13.86 0.52 9.89
CA PRO A 89 14.49 0.49 8.57
C PRO A 89 13.61 0.98 7.41
N TYR A 90 12.29 0.90 7.54
CA TYR A 90 11.34 1.22 6.47
C TYR A 90 10.69 2.60 6.60
N ALA A 91 10.98 3.34 7.68
CA ALA A 91 10.28 4.59 8.01
C ALA A 91 10.34 5.62 6.88
N GLN A 92 11.54 5.85 6.31
CA GLN A 92 11.71 6.81 5.21
C GLN A 92 10.93 6.40 3.97
N LEU A 93 10.86 5.09 3.69
CA LEU A 93 10.13 4.56 2.55
C LEU A 93 8.62 4.78 2.70
N TRP A 94 8.12 4.67 3.93
CA TRP A 94 6.74 4.98 4.27
C TRP A 94 6.45 6.48 4.18
N ASP A 95 7.35 7.33 4.68
CA ASP A 95 7.21 8.79 4.58
C ASP A 95 7.18 9.25 3.12
N ASP A 96 8.05 8.70 2.27
CA ASP A 96 8.06 8.99 0.84
C ASP A 96 6.74 8.55 0.15
N PHE A 97 6.11 7.46 0.59
CA PHE A 97 4.77 7.07 0.13
C PHE A 97 3.67 7.98 0.69
N ASP A 98 3.82 8.46 1.92
CA ASP A 98 2.87 9.40 2.51
C ASP A 98 2.73 10.67 1.69
N ASP A 99 3.85 11.16 1.17
CA ASP A 99 3.87 12.28 0.24
C ASP A 99 3.07 11.97 -1.05
N VAL A 100 3.16 10.74 -1.59
CA VAL A 100 2.34 10.29 -2.75
C VAL A 100 0.85 10.43 -2.44
N VAL A 101 0.44 10.03 -1.23
CA VAL A 101 -0.97 10.05 -0.81
C VAL A 101 -1.47 11.48 -0.73
N GLN A 102 -0.68 12.37 -0.12
CA GLN A 102 -1.00 13.79 0.01
C GLN A 102 -1.11 14.46 -1.36
N GLN A 103 -0.18 14.21 -2.29
CA GLN A 103 -0.24 14.75 -3.66
C GLN A 103 -1.52 14.33 -4.38
N ARG A 104 -1.92 13.07 -4.23
CA ARG A 104 -3.14 12.55 -4.86
C ARG A 104 -4.42 13.08 -4.22
N ASP A 105 -4.44 13.25 -2.90
CA ASP A 105 -5.57 13.89 -2.22
C ASP A 105 -5.77 15.32 -2.73
N SER A 106 -4.67 16.05 -2.97
CA SER A 106 -4.73 17.36 -3.64
C SER A 106 -5.36 17.22 -5.04
N ILE A 107 -4.88 16.29 -5.88
CA ILE A 107 -5.41 16.07 -7.26
C ILE A 107 -6.91 15.74 -7.28
N ILE A 108 -7.37 14.83 -6.42
CA ILE A 108 -8.77 14.38 -6.39
C ILE A 108 -9.69 15.42 -5.75
N HIS A 109 -9.23 16.10 -4.70
CA HIS A 109 -9.97 17.14 -4.00
C HIS A 109 -9.50 18.54 -4.43
N CYS A 110 -9.46 18.76 -5.75
CA CYS A 110 -8.99 20.01 -6.36
C CYS A 110 -9.82 21.25 -6.00
N GLU A 111 -10.99 21.07 -5.38
CA GLU A 111 -11.85 22.15 -4.87
C GLU A 111 -11.12 23.06 -3.87
N THR A 112 -10.05 22.57 -3.23
CA THR A 112 -9.23 23.32 -2.27
C THR A 112 -7.94 23.92 -2.83
N ASP A 113 -7.53 23.57 -4.05
CA ASP A 113 -6.28 24.08 -4.65
C ASP A 113 -6.48 24.55 -6.11
N PRO A 114 -6.59 25.87 -6.35
CA PRO A 114 -6.75 26.44 -7.69
C PRO A 114 -5.46 26.41 -8.53
N TYR A 115 -4.33 25.92 -8.00
CA TYR A 115 -3.03 25.87 -8.67
C TYR A 115 -2.50 24.44 -8.73
N LEU A 116 -3.38 23.48 -9.02
CA LEU A 116 -2.96 22.09 -9.16
C LEU A 116 -1.98 21.94 -10.32
N GLU A 117 -0.69 21.94 -9.99
CA GLU A 117 0.39 21.73 -10.94
C GLU A 117 0.30 20.30 -11.46
N GLU A 118 0.44 20.16 -12.79
CA GLU A 118 0.55 18.87 -13.42
C GLU A 118 1.88 18.23 -12.96
N PRO A 119 1.84 16.99 -12.43
CA PRO A 119 3.05 16.36 -11.93
C PRO A 119 4.03 16.12 -13.08
N GLU A 120 5.32 16.39 -12.84
CA GLU A 120 6.35 16.12 -13.83
C GLU A 120 6.62 14.61 -13.95
N GLU A 121 6.98 14.13 -15.15
CA GLU A 121 7.25 12.71 -15.40
C GLU A 121 8.32 12.14 -14.43
N ALA A 122 9.37 12.92 -14.17
CA ALA A 122 10.44 12.55 -13.26
C ALA A 122 9.94 12.29 -11.84
N ASP A 123 8.97 13.09 -11.37
CA ASP A 123 8.36 12.89 -10.06
C ASP A 123 7.49 11.64 -10.07
N VAL A 124 6.65 11.43 -11.08
CA VAL A 124 5.79 10.24 -11.16
C VAL A 124 6.61 8.95 -11.24
N ILE A 125 7.73 8.94 -11.97
CA ILE A 125 8.65 7.79 -12.02
C ILE A 125 9.28 7.54 -10.64
N LYS A 126 9.66 8.59 -9.91
CA LYS A 126 10.15 8.45 -8.54
C LYS A 126 9.08 7.82 -7.64
N LEU A 127 7.84 8.31 -7.70
CA LEU A 127 6.71 7.76 -6.94
C LEU A 127 6.43 6.30 -7.31
N PHE A 128 6.51 5.94 -8.59
CA PHE A 128 6.38 4.55 -9.05
C PHE A 128 7.41 3.64 -8.37
N ASN A 129 8.69 4.04 -8.40
CA ASN A 129 9.76 3.26 -7.79
C ASN A 129 9.60 3.14 -6.26
N THR A 130 9.23 4.22 -5.59
CA THR A 130 8.90 4.20 -4.15
C THR A 130 7.75 3.25 -3.87
N THR A 131 6.69 3.28 -4.68
CA THR A 131 5.52 2.40 -4.55
C THR A 131 5.93 0.94 -4.63
N VAL A 132 6.72 0.57 -5.64
CA VAL A 132 7.25 -0.80 -5.78
C VAL A 132 8.08 -1.19 -4.56
N ALA A 133 8.97 -0.32 -4.10
CA ALA A 133 9.81 -0.59 -2.93
C ALA A 133 8.97 -0.82 -1.65
N VAL A 134 7.94 -0.01 -1.42
CA VAL A 134 7.04 -0.16 -0.26
C VAL A 134 6.30 -1.49 -0.31
N LEU A 135 5.80 -1.87 -1.49
CA LEU A 135 5.12 -3.14 -1.69
C LEU A 135 6.06 -4.33 -1.42
N VAL A 136 7.29 -4.28 -1.93
CA VAL A 136 8.31 -5.31 -1.66
C VAL A 136 8.63 -5.38 -0.16
N ALA A 137 8.85 -4.25 0.50
CA ALA A 137 9.11 -4.21 1.94
C ALA A 137 7.94 -4.79 2.75
N ALA A 138 6.71 -4.47 2.39
CA ALA A 138 5.52 -5.02 3.03
C ALA A 138 5.43 -6.55 2.83
N TYR A 139 5.76 -7.05 1.64
CA TYR A 139 5.80 -8.48 1.36
C TYR A 139 6.92 -9.21 2.11
N ASP A 140 8.14 -8.67 2.11
CA ASP A 140 9.30 -9.24 2.82
C ASP A 140 9.00 -9.41 4.31
N LEU A 141 8.33 -8.42 4.91
CA LEU A 141 7.91 -8.49 6.31
C LEU A 141 6.94 -9.64 6.60
N PHE A 142 6.10 -10.04 5.64
CA PHE A 142 5.15 -11.15 5.78
C PHE A 142 5.74 -12.52 5.40
N GLU A 143 6.60 -12.59 4.37
CA GLU A 143 7.24 -13.84 3.96
C GLU A 143 8.24 -14.34 5.01
N PHE A 144 8.97 -13.44 5.68
CA PHE A 144 9.89 -13.84 6.75
C PHE A 144 9.19 -14.39 8.00
N SER A 145 7.99 -13.89 8.34
CA SER A 145 7.20 -14.42 9.46
C SER A 145 6.66 -15.84 9.20
N GLY A 146 6.26 -16.17 7.98
CA GLY A 146 5.81 -17.52 7.62
C GLY A 146 6.95 -18.56 7.55
N ALA A 147 8.18 -18.12 7.29
CA ALA A 147 9.36 -18.99 7.32
C ALA A 147 9.83 -19.34 8.75
N ILE A 148 9.56 -18.49 9.74
CA ILE A 148 9.95 -18.74 11.14
C ILE A 148 9.06 -19.82 11.79
N GLU A 149 7.80 -19.94 11.38
CA GLU A 149 6.90 -20.99 11.90
C GLU A 149 7.17 -22.38 11.31
N THR A 150 7.80 -22.48 10.13
CA THR A 150 8.08 -23.77 9.47
C THR A 150 9.39 -24.43 9.89
N HIS A 151 10.21 -23.78 10.72
CA HIS A 151 11.47 -24.32 11.23
C HIS A 151 11.48 -24.70 12.71
N ASN A 152 10.34 -24.61 13.41
CA ASN A 152 10.18 -25.06 14.81
C ASN A 152 9.09 -26.13 14.98
N GLY A 153 8.93 -27.03 14.00
CA GLY A 153 8.09 -28.24 14.07
C GLY A 153 8.91 -29.52 14.02
#